data_AF-H1BHQ5-F1
#
_entry.id   AF-H1BHQ5-F1
#
_cell.length_a   1.000
_cell.length_b   1.000
_cell.length_c   1.000
_cell.angle_alpha   90.00
_cell.angle_beta   90.00
_cell.angle_gamma   90.00
#
_symmetry.space_group_name_H-M   'P 1'
#
loop_
_entity.id
_entity.type
_entity.pdbx_description
1 polymer ?
#
loop_
_entity_poly.entity_id
_entity_poly.type
_entity_poly.pdbx_seq_one_letter_code
_entity_poly.pdbx_strand_id
1 'polypeptide(L)'
;MLIINEFGIYDTVFQSRKKEAVEFRYWVYEAIKSMRFAIGLEGFQVFRMLDKEHQKEAMAKLNCNLRNPVRVDFIKANTIANKAVSNKHGYSKMLKKGTMSPQMLVDREPILEDTVELISVNEKFGLGISVSKAVYQKYSS
;
A
#
# COMPACT_ATOMS: atom_id res chain seq x y z
N MET A 1 32.72 -0.22 39.13
CA MET A 1 31.95 -1.24 38.39
C MET A 1 31.13 -0.49 37.36
N LEU A 2 31.51 -0.55 36.08
CA LEU A 2 30.76 0.13 35.02
C LEU A 2 29.51 -0.69 34.75
N ILE A 3 28.39 -0.27 35.36
CA ILE A 3 27.07 -0.80 35.02
C ILE A 3 26.71 -0.12 33.70
N ILE A 4 27.24 -0.64 32.59
CA ILE A 4 26.85 -0.18 31.27
C ILE A 4 25.49 -0.82 31.01
N ASN A 5 24.44 0.01 31.00
CA ASN A 5 23.12 -0.42 30.55
C ASN A 5 23.11 -0.56 29.02
N GLU A 6 22.02 -1.07 28.47
CA GLU A 6 21.88 -1.30 27.03
C GLU A 6 22.23 -0.06 26.19
N PHE A 7 21.79 1.14 26.61
CA PHE A 7 22.12 2.39 25.94
C PHE A 7 23.63 2.71 25.96
N GLY A 8 24.31 2.49 27.09
CA GLY A 8 25.76 2.70 27.17
C GLY A 8 26.56 1.74 26.30
N ILE A 9 26.05 0.53 26.05
CA ILE A 9 26.66 -0.42 25.10
C ILE A 9 26.53 0.14 23.69
N TYR A 10 25.34 0.60 23.31
CA TYR A 10 25.12 1.21 21.99
C TYR A 10 25.95 2.47 21.79
N ASP A 11 26.02 3.37 22.77
CA ASP A 11 26.87 4.57 22.69
C ASP A 11 28.33 4.21 22.45
N THR A 12 28.84 3.21 23.18
CA THR A 12 30.22 2.75 23.04
C THR A 12 30.48 2.17 21.65
N VAL A 13 29.57 1.34 21.14
CA VAL A 13 29.69 0.73 19.82
C VAL A 13 29.56 1.79 18.72
N PHE A 14 28.65 2.75 18.86
CA PHE A 14 28.39 3.78 17.86
C PHE A 14 29.54 4.78 17.74
N GLN A 15 30.33 4.98 18.80
CA GLN A 15 31.52 5.83 18.81
C GLN A 15 32.80 5.08 18.36
N SER A 16 32.77 3.75 18.33
CA SER A 16 33.91 2.93 17.92
C SER A 16 34.20 3.05 16.41
N ARG A 17 35.48 3.04 16.05
CA ARG A 17 35.97 3.03 14.65
C ARG A 17 36.35 1.64 14.15
N LYS A 18 36.17 0.59 14.97
CA LYS A 18 36.42 -0.79 14.55
C LYS A 18 35.45 -1.19 13.44
N LYS A 19 35.90 -2.04 12.52
CA LYS A 19 35.12 -2.43 11.34
C LYS A 19 33.77 -3.05 11.73
N GLU A 20 33.77 -3.95 12.71
CA GLU A 20 32.60 -4.65 13.21
C GLU A 20 31.59 -3.70 13.86
N ALA A 21 32.08 -2.65 14.53
CA ALA A 21 31.23 -1.63 15.15
C ALA A 21 30.57 -0.73 14.10
N VAL A 22 31.31 -0.41 13.01
CA VAL A 22 30.76 0.33 11.87
C VAL A 22 29.70 -0.49 11.14
N GLU A 23 29.97 -1.78 10.88
CA GLU A 23 28.99 -2.71 10.28
C GLU A 23 27.73 -2.83 11.14
N PHE A 24 27.88 -3.01 12.46
CA PHE A 24 26.77 -3.05 13.39
C PHE A 24 25.94 -1.76 13.37
N ARG A 25 26.60 -0.59 13.36
CA ARG A 25 25.92 0.72 13.30
C ARG A 25 25.10 0.86 12.02
N TYR A 26 25.64 0.47 10.87
CA TYR A 26 24.88 0.48 9.61
C TYR A 26 23.71 -0.50 9.63
N TRP A 27 23.90 -1.69 10.22
CA TRP A 27 22.81 -2.64 10.40
C TRP A 27 21.68 -2.06 11.27
N VAL A 28 22.01 -1.36 12.36
CA VAL A 28 21.00 -0.68 13.19
C VAL A 28 20.28 0.42 12.41
N TYR A 29 20.98 1.18 11.56
CA TYR A 29 20.35 2.19 10.71
C TYR A 29 19.35 1.58 9.73
N GLU A 30 19.70 0.48 9.06
CA GLU A 30 18.76 -0.21 8.17
C GLU A 30 17.59 -0.81 8.96
N ALA A 31 17.83 -1.37 10.15
CA ALA A 31 16.74 -1.83 11.02
C ALA A 31 15.77 -0.70 11.39
N ILE A 32 16.28 0.47 11.79
CA ILE A 32 15.46 1.66 12.09
C ILE A 32 14.70 2.12 10.84
N LYS A 33 15.35 2.18 9.69
CA LYS A 33 14.72 2.56 8.42
C LYS A 33 13.61 1.58 8.03
N SER A 34 13.83 0.27 8.15
CA SER A 34 12.80 -0.75 7.92
C SER A 34 11.63 -0.61 8.89
N MET A 35 11.88 -0.35 10.17
CA MET A 35 10.82 -0.09 11.15
C MET A 35 10.03 1.14 10.78
N ARG A 36 10.70 2.25 10.45
CA ARG A 36 10.07 3.50 10.03
C ARG A 36 9.24 3.34 8.77
N PHE A 37 9.69 2.54 7.82
CA PHE A 37 8.90 2.16 6.65
C PHE A 37 7.67 1.34 7.07
N ALA A 38 7.85 0.30 7.89
CA ALA A 38 6.76 -0.57 8.34
C ALA A 38 5.65 0.18 9.10
N ILE A 39 6.04 1.16 9.93
CA ILE A 39 5.10 2.00 10.70
C ILE A 39 4.69 3.30 9.98
N GLY A 40 5.18 3.53 8.75
CA GLY A 40 4.78 4.66 7.90
C GLY A 40 5.31 6.04 8.33
N LEU A 41 6.47 6.11 9.00
CA LEU A 41 7.07 7.37 9.50
C LEU A 41 8.04 8.06 8.53
N GLU A 42 8.63 7.37 7.54
CA GLU A 42 9.53 8.01 6.57
C GLU A 42 9.23 7.53 5.14
N GLY A 43 9.09 8.46 4.19
CA GLY A 43 8.63 8.20 2.82
C GLY A 43 7.10 8.22 2.64
N PHE A 44 6.33 7.99 3.70
CA PHE A 44 4.87 7.92 3.63
C PHE A 44 4.20 9.21 3.11
N GLN A 45 4.76 10.40 3.34
CA GLN A 45 4.16 11.62 2.78
C GLN A 45 4.28 11.69 1.25
N VAL A 46 5.45 11.37 0.69
CA VAL A 46 5.65 11.36 -0.77
C VAL A 46 4.80 10.25 -1.41
N PHE A 47 4.81 9.05 -0.82
CA PHE A 47 3.94 7.96 -1.27
C PHE A 47 2.46 8.32 -1.17
N ARG A 48 2.00 9.00 -0.10
CA ARG A 48 0.61 9.47 0.00
C ARG A 48 0.26 10.53 -1.03
N MET A 49 1.19 11.40 -1.40
CA MET A 49 0.97 12.36 -2.47
C MET A 49 0.85 11.64 -3.83
N LEU A 50 1.75 10.71 -4.12
CA LEU A 50 1.72 9.91 -5.35
C LEU A 50 0.46 9.03 -5.43
N ASP A 51 0.11 8.29 -4.37
CA ASP A 51 -1.13 7.49 -4.29
C ASP A 51 -2.39 8.32 -4.47
N LYS A 52 -2.39 9.58 -4.00
CA LYS A 52 -3.52 10.49 -4.23
C LYS A 52 -3.65 10.85 -5.70
N GLU A 53 -2.55 11.14 -6.39
CA GLU A 53 -2.56 11.45 -7.82
C GLU A 53 -2.94 10.21 -8.66
N HIS A 54 -2.39 9.03 -8.37
CA HIS A 54 -2.79 7.78 -9.03
C HIS A 54 -4.28 7.48 -8.83
N GLN A 55 -4.80 7.66 -7.61
CA GLN A 55 -6.22 7.49 -7.36
C GLN A 55 -7.06 8.48 -8.19
N LYS A 56 -6.60 9.74 -8.29
CA LYS A 56 -7.29 10.78 -9.06
C LYS A 56 -7.32 10.45 -10.54
N GLU A 57 -6.20 9.97 -11.09
CA GLU A 57 -6.09 9.51 -12.47
C GLU A 57 -7.02 8.31 -12.74
N ALA A 58 -7.01 7.29 -11.88
CA ALA A 58 -7.89 6.13 -12.01
C ALA A 58 -9.37 6.54 -11.98
N MET A 59 -9.76 7.46 -11.10
CA MET A 59 -11.14 7.96 -11.07
C MET A 59 -11.47 8.83 -12.29
N ALA A 60 -10.52 9.60 -12.82
CA ALA A 60 -10.69 10.33 -14.07
C ALA A 60 -10.92 9.38 -15.25
N LYS A 61 -10.11 8.31 -15.36
CA LYS A 61 -10.30 7.24 -16.36
C LYS A 61 -11.68 6.62 -16.26
N LEU A 62 -12.13 6.28 -15.04
CA LEU A 62 -13.48 5.76 -14.82
C LEU A 62 -14.55 6.74 -15.30
N ASN A 63 -14.45 8.01 -14.89
CA ASN A 63 -15.43 9.04 -15.25
C ASN A 63 -15.53 9.25 -16.77
N CYS A 64 -14.41 9.20 -17.49
CA CYS A 64 -14.39 9.36 -18.94
C CYS A 64 -14.96 8.15 -19.71
N ASN A 65 -14.83 6.95 -19.15
CA ASN A 65 -15.17 5.71 -19.86
C ASN A 65 -16.61 5.23 -19.63
N LEU A 66 -17.26 5.65 -18.55
CA LEU A 66 -18.66 5.31 -18.28
C LEU A 66 -19.61 6.20 -19.10
N ARG A 67 -20.76 5.66 -19.51
CA ARG A 67 -21.73 6.43 -20.29
C ARG A 67 -22.44 7.48 -19.44
N ASN A 68 -22.71 7.14 -18.18
CA ASN A 68 -23.34 8.03 -17.21
C ASN A 68 -22.72 7.81 -15.83
N PRO A 69 -21.51 8.36 -15.57
CA PRO A 69 -20.80 8.14 -14.33
C PRO A 69 -21.59 8.71 -13.14
N VAL A 70 -21.93 7.87 -12.18
CA VAL A 70 -22.59 8.29 -10.93
C VAL A 70 -21.71 7.98 -9.73
N ARG A 71 -22.01 8.64 -8.61
CA ARG A 71 -21.27 8.48 -7.34
C ARG A 71 -21.09 7.01 -6.93
N VAL A 72 -22.07 6.17 -7.21
CA VAL A 72 -22.07 4.75 -6.85
C VAL A 72 -20.96 3.98 -7.58
N ASP A 73 -20.58 4.36 -8.81
CA ASP A 73 -19.56 3.65 -9.59
C ASP A 73 -18.16 3.83 -8.97
N PHE A 74 -17.85 5.06 -8.54
CA PHE A 74 -16.61 5.37 -7.83
C PHE A 74 -16.54 4.65 -6.48
N ILE A 75 -17.67 4.58 -5.75
CA ILE A 75 -17.74 3.84 -4.48
C ILE A 75 -17.51 2.34 -4.74
N LYS A 76 -18.11 1.79 -5.80
CA LYS A 76 -17.97 0.38 -6.19
C LYS A 76 -16.51 0.05 -6.53
N ALA A 77 -15.86 0.85 -7.37
CA ALA A 77 -14.45 0.65 -7.72
C ALA A 77 -13.54 0.65 -6.48
N ASN A 78 -13.70 1.64 -5.59
CA ASN A 78 -12.91 1.72 -4.37
C ASN A 78 -13.21 0.59 -3.38
N THR A 79 -14.46 0.13 -3.29
CA THR A 79 -14.86 -0.98 -2.42
C THR A 79 -14.24 -2.29 -2.90
N ILE A 80 -14.31 -2.56 -4.21
CA ILE A 80 -13.70 -3.76 -4.81
C ILE A 80 -12.19 -3.74 -4.59
N ALA A 81 -11.51 -2.62 -4.90
CA ALA A 81 -10.07 -2.51 -4.71
C ALA A 81 -9.66 -2.71 -3.24
N ASN A 82 -10.37 -2.07 -2.30
CA ASN A 82 -10.07 -2.23 -0.87
C ASN A 82 -10.24 -3.68 -0.39
N LYS A 83 -11.30 -4.36 -0.83
CA LYS A 83 -11.55 -5.75 -0.46
C LYS A 83 -10.54 -6.69 -1.11
N ALA A 84 -10.18 -6.47 -2.38
CA ALA A 84 -9.17 -7.26 -3.08
C ALA A 84 -7.80 -7.19 -2.40
N VAL A 85 -7.34 -5.99 -2.05
CA VAL A 85 -6.10 -5.79 -1.27
C VAL A 85 -6.20 -6.50 0.09
N SER A 86 -7.32 -6.32 0.80
CA SER A 86 -7.52 -6.96 2.10
C SER A 86 -7.40 -8.49 1.99
N ASN A 87 -8.01 -9.09 0.97
CA ASN A 87 -7.92 -10.53 0.70
C ASN A 87 -6.48 -10.96 0.39
N LYS A 88 -5.76 -10.22 -0.47
CA LYS A 88 -4.36 -10.51 -0.83
C LYS A 88 -3.44 -10.58 0.39
N HIS A 89 -3.72 -9.78 1.42
CA HIS A 89 -2.96 -9.77 2.67
C HIS A 89 -3.59 -10.62 3.80
N GLY A 90 -4.53 -11.52 3.48
CA GLY A 90 -5.09 -12.48 4.43
C GLY A 90 -6.16 -11.94 5.39
N TYR A 91 -6.67 -10.72 5.17
CA TYR A 91 -7.72 -10.16 6.01
C TYR A 91 -9.11 -10.64 5.59
N SER A 92 -9.83 -11.26 6.53
CA SER A 92 -11.21 -11.70 6.33
C SER A 92 -12.18 -10.52 6.10
N LYS A 93 -11.95 -9.39 6.79
CA LYS A 93 -12.73 -8.15 6.66
C LYS A 93 -12.01 -7.15 5.77
N MET A 94 -12.80 -6.35 5.04
CA MET A 94 -12.26 -5.23 4.25
C MET A 94 -11.66 -4.17 5.18
N LEU A 95 -10.41 -3.83 4.97
CA LEU A 95 -9.76 -2.70 5.61
C LEU A 95 -10.11 -1.39 4.89
N LYS A 96 -10.23 -0.31 5.65
CA LYS A 96 -10.37 1.04 5.09
C LYS A 96 -9.00 1.48 4.57
N LYS A 97 -8.95 2.27 3.49
CA LYS A 97 -7.69 2.79 2.92
C LYS A 97 -6.80 3.46 3.98
N GLY A 98 -7.38 4.24 4.89
CA GLY A 98 -6.62 4.94 5.93
C GLY A 98 -5.98 4.04 7.00
N THR A 99 -6.33 2.76 7.05
CA THR A 99 -5.77 1.78 8.00
C THR A 99 -4.88 0.74 7.31
N MET A 100 -4.59 0.92 6.01
CA MET A 100 -3.70 0.03 5.26
C MET A 100 -2.25 0.36 5.55
N SER A 101 -1.39 -0.67 5.57
CA SER A 101 0.06 -0.46 5.65
C SER A 101 0.59 0.15 4.34
N PRO A 102 1.80 0.73 4.34
CA PRO A 102 2.39 1.27 3.11
C PRO A 102 2.48 0.24 1.98
N GLN A 103 2.88 -1.00 2.28
CA GLN A 103 2.93 -2.07 1.29
C GLN A 103 1.55 -2.37 0.69
N MET A 104 0.52 -2.40 1.53
CA MET A 104 -0.87 -2.59 1.06
C MET A 104 -1.34 -1.45 0.14
N LEU A 105 -0.89 -0.21 0.37
CA LEU A 105 -1.21 0.92 -0.50
C LEU A 105 -0.50 0.81 -1.85
N VAL A 106 0.75 0.36 -1.87
CA VAL A 106 1.49 0.05 -3.11
C VAL A 106 0.77 -1.05 -3.89
N ASP A 107 0.36 -2.13 -3.22
CA ASP A 107 -0.39 -3.22 -3.85
C ASP A 107 -1.78 -2.78 -4.34
N ARG A 108 -2.36 -1.74 -3.73
CA ARG A 108 -3.68 -1.23 -4.08
C ARG A 108 -3.73 -0.47 -5.39
N GLU A 109 -2.67 0.23 -5.77
CA GLU A 109 -2.62 1.05 -7.00
C GLU A 109 -2.97 0.24 -8.26
N PRO A 110 -2.24 -0.84 -8.61
CA PRO A 110 -2.55 -1.65 -9.79
C PRO A 110 -3.91 -2.35 -9.69
N ILE A 111 -4.33 -2.76 -8.49
CA ILE A 111 -5.64 -3.38 -8.27
C ILE A 111 -6.78 -2.41 -8.59
N LEU A 112 -6.64 -1.14 -8.20
CA LEU A 112 -7.64 -0.12 -8.49
C LEU A 112 -7.71 0.19 -9.99
N GLU A 113 -6.56 0.28 -10.65
CA GLU A 113 -6.49 0.52 -12.10
C GLU A 113 -7.20 -0.59 -12.88
N ASP A 114 -6.85 -1.85 -12.61
CA ASP A 114 -7.49 -3.02 -13.20
C ASP A 114 -9.01 -3.05 -12.93
N THR A 115 -9.41 -2.68 -11.72
CA THR A 115 -10.83 -2.63 -11.36
C THR A 115 -11.56 -1.58 -12.20
N VAL A 116 -10.98 -0.39 -12.36
CA VAL A 116 -11.55 0.70 -13.18
C VAL A 116 -11.65 0.27 -14.64
N GLU A 117 -10.59 -0.32 -15.19
CA GLU A 117 -10.57 -0.81 -16.56
C GLU A 117 -11.66 -1.87 -16.78
N LEU A 118 -11.75 -2.85 -15.88
CA LEU A 118 -12.73 -3.92 -16.02
C LEU A 118 -14.18 -3.42 -15.88
N ILE A 119 -14.45 -2.45 -14.99
CA ILE A 119 -15.77 -1.80 -14.92
C ILE A 119 -16.09 -1.13 -16.27
N SER A 120 -15.13 -0.36 -16.79
CA SER A 120 -15.27 0.38 -18.05
C SER A 120 -15.57 -0.56 -19.22
N VAL A 121 -14.81 -1.65 -19.34
CA VAL A 121 -14.98 -2.66 -20.40
C VAL A 121 -16.31 -3.40 -20.26
N ASN A 122 -16.66 -3.82 -19.04
CA ASN A 122 -17.91 -4.54 -18.78
C ASN A 122 -19.14 -3.70 -19.15
N GLU A 123 -19.14 -2.40 -18.85
CA GLU A 123 -20.22 -1.49 -19.23
C GLU A 123 -20.21 -1.18 -20.72
N LYS A 124 -19.05 -0.84 -21.29
CA LYS A 124 -18.91 -0.45 -22.69
C LYS A 124 -19.40 -1.53 -23.66
N PHE A 125 -19.07 -2.79 -23.36
CA PHE A 125 -19.41 -3.95 -24.18
C PHE A 125 -20.61 -4.75 -23.66
N GLY A 126 -21.20 -4.36 -22.53
CA GLY A 126 -22.35 -5.07 -21.95
C GLY A 126 -22.05 -6.53 -21.61
N LEU A 127 -20.85 -6.83 -21.09
CA LEU A 127 -20.40 -8.22 -20.89
C LEU A 127 -21.19 -8.95 -19.79
N GLY A 128 -21.84 -8.22 -18.88
CA GLY A 128 -22.64 -8.79 -17.79
C GLY A 128 -21.83 -9.55 -16.74
N ILE A 129 -20.51 -9.35 -16.69
CA ILE A 129 -19.64 -10.09 -15.77
C ILE A 129 -19.65 -9.51 -14.35
N SER A 130 -19.38 -10.38 -13.37
CA SER A 130 -19.13 -9.96 -11.99
C SER A 130 -17.70 -9.42 -11.85
N VAL A 131 -17.54 -8.10 -11.96
CA VAL A 131 -16.25 -7.40 -11.82
C VAL A 131 -15.55 -7.77 -10.50
N SER A 132 -16.27 -7.75 -9.38
CA SER A 132 -15.70 -8.05 -8.06
C SER A 132 -15.13 -9.46 -8.01
N LYS A 133 -15.87 -10.45 -8.52
CA LYS A 133 -15.41 -11.85 -8.55
C LYS A 133 -14.15 -12.00 -9.39
N ALA A 134 -14.12 -11.39 -10.58
CA ALA A 134 -12.97 -11.46 -11.48
C ALA A 134 -11.71 -10.81 -10.86
N VAL A 135 -11.85 -9.62 -10.27
CA VAL A 135 -10.75 -8.94 -9.58
C VAL A 135 -10.26 -9.77 -8.38
N TYR A 136 -11.18 -10.28 -7.55
CA TYR A 136 -10.78 -11.10 -6.41
C TYR A 136 -10.06 -12.36 -6.87
N GLN A 137 -10.53 -13.04 -7.92
CA GLN A 137 -9.87 -14.23 -8.43
C GLN A 137 -8.47 -13.94 -8.99
N LYS A 138 -8.26 -12.78 -9.63
CA LYS A 138 -6.93 -12.36 -10.12
C LYS A 138 -5.92 -12.13 -8.99
N TYR A 139 -6.38 -11.59 -7.87
CA TYR A 139 -5.50 -11.11 -6.78
C TYR A 139 -5.57 -11.93 -5.49
N SER A 140 -6.40 -12.96 -5.42
CA SER A 140 -6.38 -13.95 -4.34
C SER A 140 -5.33 -15.00 -4.70
N SER A 141 -4.19 -14.96 -4.01
CA SER A 141 -3.23 -16.08 -3.98
C SER A 141 -3.66 -17.10 -2.93
#